data_AF-A0A522R7W7-F1
#
_entry.id   AF-A0A522R7W7-F1
#
_cell.length_a   1.000
_cell.length_b   1.000
_cell.length_c   1.000
_cell.angle_alpha   90.00
_cell.angle_beta   90.00
_cell.angle_gamma   90.00
#
_symmetry.space_group_name_H-M   'P 1'
#
loop_
_entity.id
_entity.type
_entity.pdbx_description
1 polymer ?
#
loop_
_entity_poly.entity_id
_entity_poly.type
_entity_poly.pdbx_seq_one_letter_code
_entity_poly.pdbx_strand_id
1 'polypeptide(L)' 'MKMLTKREKLHQFIDNAEEKRVKAIYDLSEDEIEEMQQEYSEEFKAELDKPIEYSQSGGKMVSPREMGMRLGKIRQKMAK' A
#
# COMPACT_ATOMS: atom_id res chain seq x y z
N MET A 1 0.35 -18.65 -43.64
CA MET A 1 0.96 -18.79 -42.31
C MET A 1 2.42 -18.34 -42.43
N LYS A 2 2.82 -17.23 -41.80
CA LYS A 2 4.19 -16.71 -41.92
C LYS A 2 5.11 -17.55 -41.02
N MET A 3 6.08 -18.27 -41.60
CA MET A 3 7.06 -19.01 -40.80
C MET A 3 8.02 -18.03 -40.13
N LEU A 4 8.10 -18.09 -38.79
CA LEU A 4 9.08 -17.33 -38.03
C LEU A 4 10.49 -17.84 -38.35
N THR A 5 11.36 -16.92 -38.73
CA THR A 5 12.78 -17.14 -38.91
C THR A 5 13.43 -17.57 -37.59
N LYS A 6 14.59 -18.23 -37.67
CA LYS A 6 15.34 -18.64 -36.46
C LYS A 6 15.66 -17.45 -35.54
N ARG A 7 15.89 -16.26 -36.11
CA ARG A 7 16.14 -15.01 -35.39
C ARG A 7 14.91 -14.55 -34.61
N GLU A 8 13.73 -14.57 -35.22
CA GLU A 8 12.47 -14.19 -34.54
C GLU A 8 12.13 -15.17 -33.40
N LYS A 9 12.40 -16.47 -33.58
CA LYS A 9 12.24 -17.47 -32.51
C LYS A 9 13.19 -17.24 -31.33
N LEU A 10 14.42 -16.82 -31.60
CA LEU A 10 15.39 -16.48 -30.55
C LEU A 10 14.98 -15.23 -29.77
N HIS A 11 14.49 -14.18 -30.45
CA HIS A 11 13.97 -13.00 -29.78
C HIS A 11 12.77 -13.34 -28.89
N GLN A 12 11.78 -14.06 -29.41
CA GLN A 12 10.63 -14.50 -28.61
C GLN A 12 11.04 -15.36 -27.41
N PHE A 13 12.09 -16.17 -27.54
CA PHE A 13 12.60 -16.96 -26.41
C PHE A 13 13.21 -16.08 -25.32
N ILE A 14 13.99 -15.06 -25.71
CA ILE A 14 14.59 -14.11 -24.77
C ILE A 14 13.50 -13.29 -24.07
N ASP A 15 12.55 -12.74 -24.83
CA ASP A 15 11.45 -11.92 -24.29
C ASP A 15 10.61 -12.70 -23.27
N ASN A 16 10.23 -13.94 -23.61
CA ASN A 16 9.48 -14.82 -22.70
C ASN A 16 10.31 -15.24 -21.47
N ALA A 17 11.63 -15.38 -21.61
CA ALA A 17 12.51 -15.71 -20.48
C ALA A 17 12.65 -14.52 -19.52
N GLU A 18 12.70 -13.29 -20.04
CA GLU A 18 12.69 -12.07 -19.25
C GLU A 18 11.35 -11.89 -18.52
N GLU A 19 10.22 -12.08 -19.20
CA GLU A 19 8.89 -11.99 -18.59
C GLU A 19 8.72 -13.00 -17.44
N LYS A 20 9.13 -14.26 -17.66
CA LYS A 20 9.11 -15.29 -16.62
C LYS A 20 10.00 -14.95 -15.43
N ARG A 21 11.14 -14.32 -15.67
CA ARG A 21 12.06 -13.88 -14.61
C ARG A 21 11.45 -12.75 -13.78
N VAL A 22 10.85 -11.76 -14.44
CA VAL A 22 10.13 -10.67 -13.76
C VAL A 22 9.00 -11.23 -12.92
N LYS A 23 8.18 -12.12 -13.49
CA LYS A 23 7.11 -12.79 -12.75
C LYS A 23 7.63 -13.56 -11.54
N ALA A 24 8.71 -14.34 -11.69
CA ALA A 24 9.30 -15.07 -10.57
C ALA A 24 9.81 -14.16 -9.44
N ILE A 25 10.30 -12.95 -9.76
CA ILE A 25 10.70 -11.97 -8.74
C ILE A 25 9.47 -11.44 -8.00
N TYR A 26 8.38 -11.16 -8.70
CA TYR A 26 7.12 -10.75 -8.06
C TYR A 26 6.54 -11.86 -7.19
N ASP A 27 6.46 -13.09 -7.71
CA ASP A 27 5.95 -14.25 -6.99
C ASP A 27 6.76 -14.46 -5.67
N LEU A 28 8.10 -14.40 -5.73
CA LEU A 28 8.95 -14.49 -4.53
C LEU A 28 8.72 -13.33 -3.54
N SER A 29 8.48 -12.12 -4.05
CA SER A 29 8.25 -10.95 -3.19
C SER A 29 6.87 -11.01 -2.53
N GLU A 30 5.86 -11.52 -3.24
CA GLU A 30 4.51 -11.73 -2.71
C GLU A 30 4.53 -12.79 -1.60
N ASP A 31 5.23 -13.92 -1.82
CA ASP A 31 5.42 -14.96 -0.80
C ASP A 31 6.10 -14.39 0.46
N GLU A 32 7.15 -13.59 0.31
CA GLU A 32 7.82 -12.91 1.44
C GLU A 32 6.89 -11.93 2.17
N ILE A 33 6.03 -11.20 1.44
CA ILE A 33 5.05 -10.28 2.03
C ILE A 33 3.96 -11.05 2.78
N GLU A 34 3.47 -12.17 2.24
CA GLU A 34 2.48 -13.03 2.90
C GLU A 34 3.04 -13.65 4.19
N GLU A 35 4.28 -14.15 4.17
CA GLU A 35 4.96 -14.67 5.36
C GLU A 35 5.20 -13.58 6.43
N MET A 36 5.36 -12.32 6.01
CA MET A 36 5.48 -11.17 6.89
C MET A 36 4.14 -10.59 7.37
N GLN A 37 2.99 -11.14 6.96
CA GLN A 37 1.69 -10.71 7.48
C GLN A 37 1.54 -11.14 8.95
N GLN A 38 2.12 -10.34 9.86
CA GLN A 38 1.68 -10.31 11.23
C GLN A 38 0.22 -9.90 11.24
N GLU A 39 -0.64 -10.81 11.69
CA GLU A 39 -2.04 -10.53 11.91
C GLU A 39 -2.16 -9.38 12.91
N TYR A 40 -2.76 -8.27 12.47
CA TYR A 40 -2.99 -7.13 13.35
C TYR A 40 -3.89 -7.53 14.51
N SER A 41 -3.58 -7.04 15.71
CA SER A 41 -4.45 -7.24 16.85
C SER A 41 -5.82 -6.62 16.59
N GLU A 42 -6.88 -7.21 17.15
CA GLU A 42 -8.23 -6.67 17.04
C GLU A 42 -8.33 -5.23 17.57
N GLU A 43 -7.55 -4.88 18.60
CA GLU A 43 -7.45 -3.51 19.10
C GLU A 43 -6.87 -2.55 18.04
N PHE A 44 -5.81 -2.97 17.34
CA PHE A 44 -5.22 -2.14 16.30
C PHE A 44 -6.12 -2.01 15.08
N LYS A 45 -6.80 -3.08 14.68
CA LYS A 45 -7.82 -3.04 13.62
C LYS A 45 -8.93 -2.04 13.98
N ALA A 46 -9.45 -2.10 15.21
CA ALA A 46 -10.47 -1.18 15.69
C ALA A 46 -9.98 0.28 15.71
N GLU A 47 -8.70 0.55 16.02
CA GLU A 47 -8.12 1.90 15.91
C GLU A 47 -8.07 2.39 14.46
N LEU A 48 -7.73 1.51 13.51
CA LEU A 48 -7.68 1.82 12.09
C LEU A 48 -9.06 2.05 11.47
N ASP A 49 -10.12 1.49 12.07
CA ASP A 49 -11.51 1.71 11.62
C ASP A 49 -12.05 3.08 12.05
N LYS A 50 -11.55 3.67 13.15
CA LYS A 50 -12.05 4.97 13.67
C LYS A 50 -12.01 6.12 12.63
N PRO A 51 -10.93 6.32 11.84
CA PRO A 51 -10.93 7.32 10.78
C PRO A 51 -12.01 7.09 9.70
N ILE A 52 -12.30 5.82 9.39
CA ILE A 52 -13.31 5.44 8.39
C ILE A 52 -14.71 5.78 8.92
N GLU A 53 -15.01 5.35 10.15
CA GLU A 53 -16.28 5.68 10.83
C GLU A 53 -16.46 7.19 10.99
N TYR A 54 -15.39 7.91 11.34
CA TYR A 54 -15.40 9.36 11.45
C TYR A 54 -15.76 10.01 10.11
N SER A 55 -15.18 9.54 9.00
CA SER A 55 -15.51 10.02 7.66
C SER A 55 -16.97 9.74 7.29
N GLN A 56 -17.44 8.51 7.52
CA GLN A 56 -18.81 8.08 7.19
C GLN A 56 -19.89 8.83 8.00
N SER A 57 -19.58 9.22 9.23
CA SER A 57 -20.46 10.03 10.09
C SER A 57 -20.41 11.54 9.77
N GLY A 58 -19.74 11.94 8.70
CA GLY A 58 -19.65 13.35 8.26
C GLY A 58 -18.50 14.13 8.90
N GLY A 59 -17.58 13.43 9.57
CA GLY A 59 -16.32 13.97 10.04
C GLY A 59 -15.45 14.47 8.88
N LYS A 60 -14.67 15.51 9.15
CA LYS A 60 -13.81 16.15 8.15
C LYS A 60 -12.36 15.99 8.55
N MET A 61 -11.55 15.55 7.59
CA MET A 61 -10.10 15.66 7.75
C MET A 61 -9.72 17.12 7.90
N VAL A 62 -8.78 17.39 8.79
CA VAL A 62 -8.30 18.74 9.07
C VAL A 62 -6.88 18.86 8.57
N SER A 63 -6.54 20.04 8.07
CA SER A 63 -5.17 20.31 7.66
C SER A 63 -4.22 20.28 8.87
N PRO A 64 -2.91 20.02 8.66
CA PRO A 64 -1.90 20.12 9.72
C PRO A 64 -1.92 21.49 10.40
N ARG A 65 -2.15 22.56 9.63
CA ARG A 65 -2.26 23.94 10.15
C ARG A 65 -3.43 24.09 11.11
N GLU A 66 -4.61 23.59 10.76
CA GLU A 66 -5.79 23.63 11.62
C GLU A 66 -5.61 22.79 12.88
N MET A 67 -4.99 21.61 12.76
CA MET A 67 -4.68 20.79 13.93
C MET A 67 -3.71 21.51 14.86
N GLY A 68 -2.67 22.18 14.33
CA GLY A 68 -1.74 22.99 15.12
C GLY A 68 -2.44 24.10 15.91
N MET A 69 -3.41 24.79 15.30
CA MET A 69 -4.23 25.79 15.99
C MET A 69 -5.09 25.18 17.11
N ARG A 70 -5.69 24.00 16.88
CA ARG A 70 -6.50 23.28 17.89
C ARG A 70 -5.63 22.89 19.10
N LEU A 71 -4.47 22.30 18.86
CA LEU A 71 -3.54 21.89 19.90
C LEU A 71 -3.02 23.09 20.72
N GLY A 72 -2.72 24.21 20.06
CA GLY A 72 -2.33 25.44 20.74
C GLY A 72 -3.40 25.95 21.72
N LYS A 73 -4.67 25.93 21.31
CA LYS A 73 -5.81 26.32 22.18
C LYS A 73 -5.96 25.38 23.37
N ILE A 74 -5.77 24.07 23.18
CA ILE A 74 -5.86 23.09 24.27
C ILE A 74 -4.74 23.35 25.30
N ARG A 75 -3.49 23.53 24.85
CA ARG A 75 -2.36 23.83 25.75
C ARG A 75 -2.58 25.10 26.57
N GLN A 76 -3.11 26.16 25.96
CA GLN A 76 -3.42 27.41 26.66
C GLN A 76 -4.52 27.25 27.71
N LYS A 77 -5.51 26.38 27.47
CA LYS A 77 -6.56 26.06 28.46
C LYS A 77 -6.04 25.24 29.64
N MET A 78 -5.07 24.35 29.42
CA MET A 78 -4.48 23.54 30.49
C MET A 78 -3.44 24.30 31.34
N ALA A 79 -2.96 25.45 30.86
CA ALA A 79 -1.99 26.30 31.55
C ALA A 79 -2.64 27.40 32.44
N LYS A 80 -3.97 27.43 32.53
CA LYS A 80 -4.76 28.28 33.44
C LYS A 80 -5.39 27.41 34.51
#